data_AF-A0A2K6S3N6-F1
#
_entry.id   AF-A0A2K6S3N6-F1
#
_cell.length_a   1.000
_cell.length_b   1.000
_cell.length_c   1.000
_cell.angle_alpha   90.00
_cell.angle_beta   90.00
_cell.angle_gamma   90.00
#
_symmetry.space_group_name_H-M   'P 1'
#
loop_
_entity.id
_entity.type
_entity.pdbx_description
1 polymer ?
#
loop_
_entity_poly.entity_id
_entity_poly.type
_entity_poly.pdbx_seq_one_letter_code
_entity_poly.pdbx_strand_id
1 'polypeptide(L)' 'MTRTMEPLAKSIFKGILVVALVGIFGAYFWFNKMHTSQDFRQTMSKKFPFILEVYYKSTEQSGMYGIRELD' A
#
# COMPACT_ATOMS: atom_id res chain seq x y z
N MET A 1 21.06 -1.52 -33.24
CA MET A 1 21.47 -0.27 -32.56
C MET A 1 21.02 -0.34 -31.10
N THR A 2 21.92 -0.69 -30.19
CA THR A 2 21.68 -0.51 -28.75
C THR A 2 21.76 1.00 -28.47
N ARG A 3 20.60 1.64 -28.25
CA ARG A 3 20.57 3.03 -27.81
C ARG A 3 21.06 3.07 -26.37
N THR A 4 22.36 3.35 -26.20
CA THR A 4 22.98 3.52 -24.89
C THR A 4 22.30 4.69 -24.21
N MET A 5 21.64 4.45 -23.08
CA MET A 5 21.07 5.54 -22.29
C MET A 5 22.20 6.44 -21.81
N GLU A 6 22.04 7.76 -21.95
CA GLU A 6 22.99 8.71 -21.41
C GLU A 6 23.16 8.49 -19.89
N PRO A 7 24.38 8.68 -19.35
CA PRO A 7 24.68 8.39 -17.95
C PRO A 7 23.74 9.12 -16.97
N LEU A 8 23.27 10.32 -17.32
CA LEU A 8 22.28 11.07 -16.56
C LEU A 8 20.91 10.36 -16.51
N ALA A 9 20.38 9.94 -17.66
CA ALA A 9 19.10 9.25 -17.76
C ALA A 9 19.11 7.93 -16.99
N LYS A 10 20.24 7.20 -16.99
CA LYS A 10 20.42 5.97 -16.21
C LYS A 10 20.38 6.23 -14.69
N SER A 11 20.96 7.34 -14.23
CA SER A 11 20.93 7.74 -12.82
C SER A 11 19.52 8.12 -12.37
N ILE A 12 18.81 8.92 -13.16
CA ILE A 12 17.43 9.33 -12.89
C ILE A 12 16.50 8.10 -12.86
N PHE A 13 16.62 7.20 -13.84
CA PHE A 13 15.81 5.99 -13.88
C PHE A 13 16.01 5.10 -12.64
N LYS A 14 17.26 4.93 -12.18
CA LYS A 14 17.54 4.21 -10.93
C LYS A 14 16.90 4.88 -9.71
N GLY A 15 16.95 6.21 -9.63
CA GLY A 15 16.29 6.96 -8.57
C GLY A 15 14.78 6.72 -8.56
N ILE A 16 14.14 6.83 -9.72
CA ILE A 16 12.70 6.56 -9.88
C ILE A 16 12.36 5.11 -9.49
N LEU A 17 13.19 4.14 -9.90
CA LEU A 17 12.99 2.74 -9.56
C LEU A 17 13.04 2.52 -8.04
N VAL A 18 14.00 3.14 -7.34
CA VAL A 18 14.10 3.04 -5.87
C VAL A 18 12.87 3.65 -5.20
N VAL A 19 12.42 4.84 -5.63
CA VAL A 19 11.23 5.49 -5.08
C VAL A 19 9.97 4.64 -5.31
N ALA A 20 9.82 4.06 -6.51
CA ALA A 20 8.70 3.17 -6.82
C ALA A 20 8.69 1.92 -5.94
N LEU A 21 9.85 1.29 -5.75
CA LEU A 21 9.97 0.13 -4.85
C LEU A 21 9.61 0.50 -3.41
N VAL A 22 10.14 1.62 -2.88
CA VAL A 22 9.80 2.08 -1.54
C VAL A 22 8.30 2.35 -1.40
N GLY A 23 7.67 2.96 -2.41
CA GLY A 23 6.22 3.19 -2.42
C GLY A 23 5.42 1.89 -2.37
N ILE A 24 5.77 0.90 -3.20
CA ILE A 24 5.10 -0.41 -3.21
C ILE A 24 5.29 -1.13 -1.88
N PHE A 25 6.51 -1.16 -1.34
CA PHE A 25 6.80 -1.78 -0.05
C PHE A 25 6.02 -1.11 1.09
N GLY A 26 5.94 0.22 1.10
CA GLY A 26 5.16 0.98 2.07
C GLY A 26 3.67 0.64 2.01
N ALA A 27 3.09 0.62 0.81
CA ALA A 27 1.69 0.26 0.61
C ALA A 27 1.39 -1.19 1.02
N TYR A 28 2.27 -2.13 0.65
CA TYR A 28 2.13 -3.54 1.04
C TYR A 28 2.22 -3.72 2.56
N PHE A 29 3.22 -3.12 3.20
CA PHE A 29 3.38 -3.20 4.65
C PHE A 29 2.18 -2.62 5.38
N TRP A 30 1.67 -1.48 4.91
CA TRP A 30 0.48 -0.85 5.47
C TRP A 30 -0.75 -1.74 5.34
N PHE A 31 -1.00 -2.28 4.15
CA PHE A 31 -2.13 -3.18 3.91
C PHE A 31 -2.02 -4.45 4.74
N ASN A 32 -0.84 -5.06 4.81
CA ASN A 32 -0.59 -6.24 5.64
C ASN A 32 -0.85 -5.95 7.13
N LYS A 33 -0.51 -4.75 7.60
CA LYS A 33 -0.77 -4.34 8.98
C LYS A 33 -2.25 -4.12 9.26
N MET A 34 -2.99 -3.50 8.33
CA MET A 34 -4.45 -3.43 8.37
C MET A 34 -5.08 -4.81 8.40
N HIS A 35 -4.53 -5.78 7.67
CA HIS A 35 -5.08 -7.13 7.61
C HIS A 35 -4.83 -7.93 8.89
N THR A 36 -3.62 -7.84 9.43
CA THR A 36 -3.17 -8.71 10.53
C THR A 36 -3.55 -8.17 11.92
N SER A 37 -3.68 -6.86 12.10
CA SER A 37 -3.83 -6.24 13.43
C SER A 37 -5.14 -5.46 13.57
N GLN A 38 -6.02 -5.95 14.44
CA GLN A 38 -7.25 -5.26 14.84
C GLN A 38 -6.95 -3.94 15.56
N ASP A 39 -5.97 -3.91 16.47
CA ASP A 39 -5.57 -2.65 17.16
C ASP A 39 -5.15 -1.56 16.18
N PHE A 40 -4.49 -1.94 15.08
CA PHE A 40 -4.12 -1.00 14.03
C PHE A 40 -5.35 -0.47 13.30
N ARG A 41 -6.33 -1.33 12.98
CA ARG A 41 -7.61 -0.92 12.41
C ARG A 41 -8.40 -0.03 13.36
N GLN A 42 -8.43 -0.31 14.67
CA GLN A 42 -9.04 0.58 15.66
C GLN A 42 -8.37 1.95 15.73
N THR A 43 -7.05 1.99 15.64
CA THR A 43 -6.29 3.25 15.56
C THR A 43 -6.66 4.02 14.28
N MET A 44 -6.81 3.32 13.16
CA MET A 44 -7.24 3.91 11.89
C MET A 44 -8.68 4.39 11.93
N SER A 45 -9.57 3.70 12.64
CA SER A 45 -10.94 4.15 12.84
C SER A 45 -10.98 5.51 13.53
N LYS A 46 -10.03 5.79 14.44
CA LYS A 46 -9.94 7.06 15.16
C LYS A 46 -9.25 8.16 14.35
N LYS A 47 -8.16 7.83 13.64
CA LYS A 47 -7.34 8.82 12.93
C LYS A 47 -7.80 9.08 11.49
N PHE A 48 -8.15 8.02 10.77
CA PHE A 48 -8.43 8.04 9.34
C PHE A 48 -9.61 7.10 8.98
N PRO A 49 -10.82 7.38 9.49
CA PRO A 49 -11.97 6.49 9.33
C PRO A 49 -12.32 6.20 7.86
N PHE A 50 -12.14 7.19 6.98
CA PHE A 50 -12.40 7.03 5.55
C PHE A 50 -11.45 6.01 4.89
N ILE A 51 -10.17 6.01 5.28
CA ILE A 51 -9.17 5.05 4.74
C ILE A 51 -9.52 3.64 5.20
N LEU A 52 -9.94 3.48 6.46
CA LEU A 52 -10.40 2.21 6.99
C LEU A 52 -11.67 1.71 6.27
N GLU A 53 -12.60 2.61 5.95
CA GLU A 53 -13.81 2.25 5.21
C GLU A 53 -13.49 1.73 3.80
N VAL A 54 -12.55 2.38 3.10
CA VAL A 54 -12.08 1.92 1.78
C VAL A 54 -11.41 0.54 1.90
N TYR A 55 -10.62 0.33 2.95
CA TYR A 55 -10.06 -1.00 3.24
C TYR A 55 -11.17 -2.05 3.40
N TYR A 56 -12.21 -1.80 4.21
CA TYR A 56 -13.31 -2.76 4.34
C TYR A 56 -14.01 -3.05 3.02
N LYS A 57 -14.41 -2.01 2.28
CA LYS A 57 -15.10 -2.19 0.99
C LYS A 57 -14.25 -2.95 -0.02
N SER A 58 -12.95 -2.64 -0.12
CA SER A 58 -12.06 -3.36 -1.04
C SER A 58 -11.86 -4.82 -0.66
N THR A 59 -11.83 -5.13 0.65
CA THR A 59 -11.66 -6.50 1.16
C THR A 59 -12.95 -7.32 1.01
N GLU A 60 -14.10 -6.69 1.22
CA GLU A 60 -15.42 -7.29 0.92
C GLU A 60 -15.57 -7.54 -0.59
N GLN A 61 -15.12 -6.62 -1.44
CA GLN A 61 -15.12 -6.78 -2.90
C GLN A 61 -14.19 -7.91 -3.38
N SER A 62 -13.10 -8.19 -2.66
CA SER A 62 -12.24 -9.35 -2.95
C SER A 62 -12.80 -10.67 -2.39
N GLY A 63 -13.98 -10.65 -1.77
CA GLY A 63 -14.69 -11.82 -1.25
C GLY A 63 -14.36 -12.17 0.20
N MET A 64 -13.62 -11.32 0.91
CA MET A 64 -13.26 -11.51 2.31
C MET A 64 -14.21 -10.71 3.22
N TYR A 65 -15.36 -11.32 3.54
CA TYR A 65 -16.36 -10.75 4.44
C TYR A 65 -16.07 -11.07 5.91
N GLY A 66 -16.69 -10.36 6.85
CA GLY A 66 -16.60 -10.65 8.29
C GLY A 66 -15.56 -9.81 9.05
N ILE A 67 -14.62 -9.16 8.35
CA ILE A 67 -13.54 -8.40 9.02
C ILE A 67 -14.10 -7.14 9.71
N ARG A 68 -15.10 -6.49 9.11
CA ARG A 68 -15.73 -5.30 9.68
C ARG A 68 -16.55 -5.63 10.92
N GLU A 69 -17.19 -6.78 10.91
CA GLU A 69 -18.08 -7.26 11.98
C GLU A 69 -17.31 -7.74 13.21
N LEU A 70 -16.04 -8.14 13.02
CA LEU A 70 -15.12 -8.55 14.08
C LEU A 70 -14.42 -7.35 14.77
N ASP A 71 -14.45 -6.17 14.15
CA ASP A 71 -13.71 -4.97 14.56
C ASP A 71 -14.48 -4.03 15.49
#